data_AF-A0A960FMN7-F1
#
_entry.id   AF-A0A960FMN7-F1
#
_cell.length_a   1.000
_cell.length_b   1.000
_cell.length_c   1.000
_cell.angle_alpha   90.00
_cell.angle_beta   90.00
_cell.angle_gamma   90.00
#
_symmetry.space_group_name_H-M   'P 1'
#
loop_
_entity.id
_entity.type
_entity.pdbx_description
1 polymer ?
#
loop_
_entity_poly.entity_id
_entity_poly.type
_entity_poly.pdbx_seq_one_letter_code
_entity_poly.pdbx_strand_id
1 'polypeptide(L)'
;IFVAGGLNLAYQYWIHTEAIDRMPAWFEAVFNTPSHHRVHHGSNPRYLDRNHGGVLIVWDRLFGTFQREEERVVYGLTTDIDSFDLRVIAFHEYAAIARDVRAARTWRARLGHVVGRPGWRPAPSPVAVPGTASRLAVAPEETTQAA
;
A
#
# COMPACT_ATOMS: atom_id res chain seq x y z
N ILE A 1 11.66 21.70 -19.43
CA ILE A 1 11.19 21.29 -18.08
C ILE A 1 9.69 21.55 -17.93
N PHE A 2 9.20 22.79 -18.04
CA PHE A 2 7.77 23.09 -17.84
C PHE A 2 6.81 22.34 -18.77
N VAL A 3 7.13 22.20 -20.06
CA VAL A 3 6.31 21.42 -21.00
C VAL A 3 6.21 19.95 -20.58
N ALA A 4 7.34 19.29 -20.28
CA ALA A 4 7.36 17.91 -19.83
C ALA A 4 6.62 17.73 -18.49
N GLY A 5 6.78 18.67 -17.55
CA GLY A 5 6.04 18.67 -16.28
C GLY A 5 4.53 18.84 -16.49
N GLY A 6 4.11 19.72 -17.39
CA GLY A 6 2.71 19.91 -17.74
C GLY A 6 2.08 18.68 -18.39
N LEU A 7 2.80 18.03 -19.32
CA LEU A 7 2.37 16.76 -19.92
C LEU A 7 2.25 15.65 -18.88
N ASN A 8 3.24 15.54 -17.98
CA ASN A 8 3.19 14.57 -16.89
C ASN A 8 2.00 14.83 -15.97
N LEU A 9 1.77 16.08 -15.56
CA LEU A 9 0.64 16.46 -14.72
C LEU A 9 -0.70 16.12 -15.38
N ALA A 10 -0.86 16.46 -16.67
CA ALA A 10 -2.06 16.12 -17.42
C ALA A 10 -2.28 14.60 -17.46
N TYR A 11 -1.21 13.83 -17.68
CA TYR A 11 -1.27 12.36 -17.65
C TYR A 11 -1.66 11.83 -16.26
N GLN A 12 -1.00 12.33 -15.22
CA GLN A 12 -1.29 11.92 -13.84
C GLN A 12 -2.72 12.29 -13.46
N TYR A 13 -3.25 13.43 -13.90
CA TYR A 13 -4.60 13.87 -13.52
C TYR A 13 -5.69 12.92 -14.04
N TRP A 14 -5.69 12.57 -15.34
CA TRP A 14 -6.83 11.85 -15.93
C TRP A 14 -6.98 10.41 -15.42
N ILE A 15 -5.90 9.77 -14.97
CA ILE A 15 -5.95 8.42 -14.39
C ILE A 15 -6.60 8.39 -12.99
N HIS A 16 -6.83 9.55 -12.35
CA HIS A 16 -7.56 9.63 -11.06
C HIS A 16 -9.07 9.73 -11.28
N THR A 17 -9.68 8.71 -11.89
CA THR A 17 -11.13 8.66 -12.07
C THR A 17 -11.71 7.26 -11.92
N GLU A 18 -12.93 7.19 -11.41
CA GLU A 18 -13.75 5.97 -11.39
C GLU A 18 -14.69 5.88 -12.60
N ALA A 19 -14.84 6.97 -13.37
CA ALA A 19 -15.79 7.03 -14.48
C ALA A 19 -15.39 6.11 -15.65
N ILE A 20 -14.10 5.75 -15.74
CA ILE A 20 -13.57 4.83 -16.75
C ILE A 20 -13.25 3.52 -16.03
N ASP A 21 -14.03 2.49 -16.30
CA ASP A 21 -13.81 1.16 -15.72
C ASP A 21 -12.49 0.57 -16.23
N ARG A 22 -12.40 0.26 -17.54
CA ARG A 22 -11.21 -0.36 -18.15
C ARG A 22 -10.85 0.26 -19.48
N MET A 23 -9.57 0.23 -19.81
CA MET A 23 -9.06 0.61 -21.13
C MET A 23 -8.84 -0.66 -22.00
N PRO A 24 -8.73 -0.53 -23.33
CA PRO A 24 -8.40 -1.65 -24.20
C PRO A 24 -7.13 -2.38 -23.75
N ALA A 25 -7.10 -3.71 -23.89
CA ALA A 25 -6.04 -4.55 -23.34
C ALA A 25 -4.62 -4.18 -23.81
N TRP A 26 -4.46 -3.74 -25.07
CA TRP A 26 -3.17 -3.29 -25.59
C TRP A 26 -2.68 -2.01 -24.89
N PHE A 27 -3.60 -1.14 -24.48
CA PHE A 27 -3.29 0.09 -23.77
C PHE A 27 -2.91 -0.24 -22.31
N GLU A 28 -3.70 -1.09 -21.65
CA GLU A 28 -3.39 -1.60 -20.29
C GLU A 28 -2.10 -2.44 -20.23
N ALA A 29 -1.62 -2.97 -21.36
CA ALA A 29 -0.34 -3.66 -21.41
C ALA A 29 0.85 -2.69 -21.22
N VAL A 30 0.72 -1.44 -21.66
CA VAL A 30 1.84 -0.47 -21.76
C VAL A 30 1.70 0.70 -20.79
N PHE A 31 0.49 1.23 -20.62
CA PHE A 31 0.22 2.48 -19.93
C PHE A 31 -0.44 2.26 -18.57
N ASN A 32 -0.17 3.14 -17.62
CA ASN A 32 -0.98 3.27 -16.42
C ASN A 32 -2.35 3.84 -16.82
N THR A 33 -3.41 3.23 -16.32
CA THR A 33 -4.81 3.52 -16.66
C THR A 33 -5.60 3.80 -15.39
N PRO A 34 -6.83 4.35 -15.49
CA PRO A 34 -7.67 4.57 -14.32
C PRO A 34 -7.78 3.34 -13.41
N SER A 35 -8.00 2.14 -13.98
CA SER A 35 -8.05 0.91 -13.19
C SER A 35 -6.73 0.56 -12.49
N HIS A 36 -5.59 0.67 -13.18
CA HIS A 36 -4.28 0.43 -12.56
C HIS A 36 -4.01 1.40 -11.42
N HIS A 37 -4.44 2.65 -11.60
CA HIS A 37 -4.22 3.73 -10.65
C HIS A 37 -5.15 3.65 -9.44
N ARG A 38 -6.38 3.15 -9.60
CA ARG A 38 -7.24 2.81 -8.46
C ARG A 38 -6.59 1.74 -7.58
N VAL A 39 -6.03 0.69 -8.18
CA VAL A 39 -5.24 -0.32 -7.43
C VAL A 39 -4.08 0.33 -6.69
N HIS A 40 -3.35 1.26 -7.31
CA HIS A 40 -2.25 1.97 -6.65
C HIS A 40 -2.70 2.72 -5.38
N HIS A 41 -3.89 3.32 -5.41
CA HIS A 41 -4.48 4.01 -4.26
C HIS A 41 -5.27 3.10 -3.30
N GLY A 42 -5.30 1.80 -3.58
CA GLY A 42 -6.07 0.83 -2.80
C GLY A 42 -5.39 0.46 -1.49
N SER A 43 -6.15 0.54 -0.39
CA SER A 43 -5.77 0.03 0.93
C SER A 43 -6.19 -1.43 1.14
N ASN A 44 -6.86 -2.06 0.16
CA ASN A 44 -7.14 -3.49 0.16
C ASN A 44 -5.82 -4.29 0.33
N PRO A 45 -5.80 -5.36 1.15
CA PRO A 45 -4.59 -6.17 1.34
C PRO A 45 -3.92 -6.68 0.05
N ARG A 46 -4.70 -6.95 -1.00
CA ARG A 46 -4.21 -7.40 -2.31
C ARG A 46 -3.54 -6.30 -3.12
N TYR A 47 -3.90 -5.03 -2.88
CA TYR A 47 -3.46 -3.88 -3.66
C TYR A 47 -2.29 -3.12 -3.03
N LEU A 48 -1.93 -3.45 -1.79
CA LEU A 48 -0.77 -2.87 -1.12
C LEU A 48 0.52 -3.12 -1.91
N ASP A 49 1.33 -2.08 -2.04
CA ASP A 49 2.61 -2.09 -2.74
C ASP A 49 2.52 -2.57 -4.20
N ARG A 50 1.51 -2.08 -4.94
CA ARG A 50 1.29 -2.40 -6.36
C ARG A 50 1.23 -1.16 -7.25
N ASN A 51 1.47 -1.39 -8.55
CA ASN A 51 1.26 -0.42 -9.65
C ASN A 51 1.91 0.95 -9.41
N HIS A 52 3.22 0.99 -9.21
CA HIS A 52 3.99 2.20 -8.89
C HIS A 52 4.27 3.12 -10.10
N GLY A 53 4.19 2.61 -11.33
CA GLY A 53 4.53 3.34 -12.53
C GLY A 53 3.54 4.47 -12.84
N GLY A 54 3.97 5.72 -12.84
CA GLY A 54 3.07 6.87 -13.09
C GLY A 54 2.47 6.90 -14.50
N VAL A 55 3.28 6.75 -15.55
CA VAL A 55 2.82 6.77 -16.95
C VAL A 55 2.82 5.37 -17.57
N LEU A 56 3.91 4.61 -17.37
CA LEU A 56 4.10 3.31 -17.99
C LEU A 56 3.97 2.21 -16.93
N ILE A 57 3.01 1.31 -17.14
CA ILE A 57 2.79 0.14 -16.27
C ILE A 57 3.77 -1.01 -16.58
N VAL A 58 4.52 -0.90 -17.67
CA VAL A 58 5.54 -1.88 -18.07
C VAL A 58 6.56 -2.12 -16.96
N TRP A 59 6.90 -1.08 -16.21
CA TRP A 59 7.83 -1.20 -15.08
C TRP A 59 7.31 -2.15 -14.01
N ASP A 60 6.04 -2.04 -13.64
CA ASP A 60 5.42 -2.93 -12.67
C ASP A 60 5.34 -4.38 -13.15
N ARG A 61 5.16 -4.58 -14.46
CA ARG A 61 5.21 -5.93 -15.05
C ARG A 61 6.62 -6.50 -15.00
N LEU A 62 7.63 -5.69 -15.29
CA LEU A 62 9.04 -6.10 -15.29
C LEU A 62 9.55 -6.42 -13.88
N PHE A 63 9.13 -5.65 -12.88
CA PHE A 63 9.58 -5.78 -11.50
C PHE A 63 8.61 -6.57 -10.59
N GLY A 64 7.51 -7.10 -11.15
CA GLY A 64 6.59 -7.99 -10.44
C GLY A 64 5.65 -7.30 -9.44
N THR A 65 5.46 -5.98 -9.56
CA THR A 65 4.55 -5.18 -8.74
C THR A 65 3.20 -4.93 -9.42
N PHE A 66 2.98 -5.44 -10.64
CA PHE A 66 1.71 -5.31 -11.34
C PHE A 66 0.59 -6.11 -10.66
N GLN A 67 -0.56 -5.46 -10.45
CA GLN A 67 -1.80 -6.08 -9.98
C GLN A 67 -3.00 -5.51 -10.76
N ARG A 68 -3.89 -6.41 -11.19
CA ARG A 68 -5.16 -6.02 -11.82
C ARG A 68 -6.18 -5.66 -10.74
N GLU A 69 -7.08 -4.73 -11.04
CA GLU A 69 -8.28 -4.50 -10.23
C GLU A 69 -9.25 -5.69 -10.37
N GLU A 70 -9.38 -6.49 -9.32
CA GLU A 70 -10.20 -7.71 -9.28
C GLU A 70 -11.39 -7.59 -8.30
N GLU A 71 -11.27 -6.68 -7.35
CA GLU A 71 -12.27 -6.33 -6.33
C GLU A 71 -12.41 -4.81 -6.22
N ARG A 72 -13.55 -4.37 -5.66
CA ARG A 72 -13.81 -2.95 -5.42
C ARG A 72 -12.70 -2.35 -4.55
N VAL A 73 -12.11 -1.26 -5.03
CA VAL A 73 -11.05 -0.55 -4.33
C VAL A 73 -11.62 0.19 -3.12
N VAL A 74 -10.97 0.00 -1.97
CA VAL A 74 -11.11 0.82 -0.77
C VAL A 74 -9.94 1.80 -0.77
N TYR A 75 -10.24 3.10 -0.78
CA TYR A 75 -9.22 4.14 -0.83
C TYR A 75 -8.78 4.57 0.56
N GLY A 76 -7.58 5.13 0.63
CA GLY A 76 -7.05 5.76 1.84
C GLY A 76 -5.85 5.00 2.38
N LEU A 77 -5.63 5.15 3.68
CA LEU A 77 -4.52 4.50 4.38
C LEU A 77 -4.99 3.18 4.98
N THR A 78 -4.05 2.28 5.29
CA THR A 78 -4.34 1.05 6.04
C THR A 78 -4.60 1.33 7.52
N THR A 79 -4.25 2.51 8.00
CA THR A 79 -4.54 3.01 9.34
C THR A 79 -4.83 4.50 9.22
N ASP A 80 -6.04 4.88 9.59
CA ASP A 80 -6.49 6.26 9.46
C ASP A 80 -5.75 7.21 10.42
N ILE A 81 -5.65 8.46 9.99
CA ILE A 81 -5.09 9.56 10.78
C ILE A 81 -6.25 10.40 11.29
N ASP A 82 -6.60 10.24 12.57
CA ASP A 82 -7.69 10.97 13.22
C ASP A 82 -7.28 12.42 13.60
N SER A 83 -6.81 13.20 12.62
CA SER A 83 -6.38 14.59 12.84
C SER A 83 -6.46 15.42 11.56
N PHE A 84 -6.83 16.68 11.70
CA PHE A 84 -6.77 17.70 10.64
C PHE A 84 -5.54 18.62 10.75
N ASP A 85 -4.67 18.40 11.75
CA ASP A 85 -3.44 19.17 11.90
C ASP A 85 -2.40 18.72 10.86
N LEU A 86 -2.01 19.63 9.96
CA LEU A 86 -1.05 19.37 8.89
C LEU A 86 0.27 18.79 9.40
N ARG A 87 0.72 19.18 10.61
CA ARG A 87 1.96 18.67 11.20
C ARG A 87 1.80 17.21 11.59
N VAL A 88 0.64 16.82 12.11
CA VAL A 88 0.36 15.42 12.45
C VAL A 88 0.30 14.60 11.17
N ILE A 89 -0.51 15.02 10.20
CA ILE A 89 -0.65 14.32 8.92
C ILE A 89 0.72 14.13 8.25
N ALA A 90 1.54 15.17 8.19
CA ALA A 90 2.84 15.12 7.52
C ALA A 90 3.93 14.36 8.31
N PHE A 91 3.94 14.44 9.65
CA PHE A 91 5.10 14.01 10.45
C PHE A 91 4.88 12.84 11.41
N HIS A 92 3.63 12.38 11.64
CA HIS A 92 3.36 11.31 12.60
C HIS A 92 4.14 10.01 12.30
N GLU A 93 4.22 9.62 11.02
CA GLU A 93 4.94 8.41 10.60
C GLU A 93 6.47 8.53 10.77
N TYR A 94 7.04 9.71 10.48
CA TYR A 94 8.46 9.97 10.77
C TYR A 94 8.77 9.87 12.26
N ALA A 95 7.86 10.34 13.11
CA ALA A 95 7.98 10.18 14.56
C ALA A 95 7.85 8.72 15.00
N ALA A 96 7.01 7.92 14.34
CA ALA A 96 6.89 6.48 14.56
C ALA A 96 8.18 5.74 14.20
N ILE A 97 8.72 5.97 12.99
CA ILE A 97 10.01 5.40 12.56
C ILE A 97 11.12 5.79 13.53
N ALA A 98 11.19 7.05 13.97
CA ALA A 98 12.20 7.49 14.94
C ALA A 98 12.08 6.77 16.30
N ARG A 99 10.85 6.51 16.78
CA ARG A 99 10.61 5.73 18.00
C ARG A 99 11.07 4.29 17.82
N ASP A 100 10.75 3.66 16.70
CA ASP A 100 11.13 2.28 16.42
C ASP A 100 12.63 2.10 16.29
N VAL A 101 13.32 3.01 15.60
CA VAL A 101 14.79 3.03 15.50
C VAL A 101 15.44 3.19 16.88
N ARG A 102 14.90 4.06 17.74
CA ARG A 102 15.40 4.25 19.12
C ARG A 102 15.17 3.00 19.98
N ALA A 103 14.03 2.33 19.83
CA ALA A 103 13.69 1.11 20.58
C ALA A 103 14.44 -0.14 20.08
N ALA A 104 14.88 -0.15 18.83
CA ALA A 104 15.58 -1.29 18.24
C ALA A 104 16.92 -1.59 18.93
N ARG A 105 17.08 -2.86 19.33
CA ARG A 105 18.25 -3.39 20.03
C ARG A 105 19.43 -3.71 19.12
N THR A 106 19.21 -3.83 17.81
CA THR A 106 20.25 -4.20 16.84
C THR A 106 20.31 -3.20 15.71
N TRP A 107 21.51 -3.00 15.15
CA TRP A 107 21.70 -2.16 13.97
C TRP A 107 20.93 -2.65 12.74
N ARG A 108 20.78 -3.98 12.60
CA ARG A 108 19.93 -4.57 11.55
C ARG A 108 18.47 -4.12 11.70
N ALA A 109 17.93 -4.15 12.92
CA ALA A 109 16.57 -3.70 13.16
C ALA A 109 16.41 -2.19 12.92
N ARG A 110 17.37 -1.38 13.38
CA ARG A 110 17.40 0.05 13.10
C ARG A 110 17.36 0.34 11.61
N LEU A 111 18.22 -0.32 10.83
CA LEU A 111 18.25 -0.16 9.37
C LEU A 111 16.91 -0.61 8.76
N GLY A 112 16.39 -1.76 9.19
CA GLY A 112 15.11 -2.30 8.72
C GLY A 112 13.93 -1.34 8.89
N HIS A 113 13.85 -0.61 10.00
CA HIS A 113 12.81 0.41 10.21
C HIS A 113 12.91 1.61 9.27
N VAL A 114 14.10 1.90 8.73
CA VAL A 114 14.33 3.06 7.85
C VAL A 114 14.23 2.70 6.37
N VAL A 115 14.74 1.54 5.97
CA VAL A 115 14.82 1.14 4.55
C VAL A 115 13.83 0.04 4.16
N GLY A 116 13.21 -0.60 5.14
CA GLY A 116 12.20 -1.63 4.90
C GLY A 116 10.92 -1.03 4.35
N ARG A 117 10.08 -1.89 3.76
CA ARG A 117 8.72 -1.53 3.36
C ARG A 117 7.88 -1.08 4.57
N PRO A 118 6.81 -0.31 4.38
CA PRO A 118 5.85 -0.01 5.43
C PRO A 118 5.40 -1.28 6.17
N GLY A 119 5.34 -1.23 7.49
CA GLY A 119 5.01 -2.40 8.32
C GLY A 119 6.13 -3.44 8.48
N TRP A 120 7.36 -3.17 8.03
CA TRP A 120 8.51 -4.03 8.32
C TRP A 120 8.70 -4.23 9.82
N ARG A 121 8.99 -5.47 10.24
CA ARG A 121 9.27 -5.84 11.63
C ARG A 121 10.50 -6.75 11.70
N PRO A 122 11.31 -6.66 12.77
CA PRO A 122 12.40 -7.61 12.98
C PRO A 122 11.84 -9.02 13.13
N ALA A 123 12.61 -10.03 12.71
CA ALA A 123 12.25 -11.42 12.92
C ALA A 123 12.00 -11.68 14.42
N PRO A 124 11.03 -12.56 14.78
CA PRO A 124 10.82 -12.95 16.17
C PRO A 124 12.14 -13.41 16.78
N SER A 125 12.45 -12.94 17.99
CA SER A 125 13.63 -13.44 18.70
C SER A 125 13.41 -14.92 19.01
N PRO A 126 14.40 -15.81 18.78
CA PRO A 126 14.26 -17.24 19.09
C PRO A 126 14.10 -17.53 20.58
N VAL A 127 14.28 -16.51 21.44
CA VAL A 127 13.87 -16.58 22.84
C VAL A 127 12.34 -16.46 22.89
N ALA A 128 11.68 -17.59 22.64
CA ALA A 128 10.32 -17.79 23.09
C ALA A 128 10.30 -17.54 24.61
N VAL A 129 9.60 -16.50 25.06
CA VAL A 129 9.12 -16.49 26.44
C VAL A 129 8.05 -17.58 26.49
N PRO A 130 8.22 -18.65 27.28
CA PRO A 130 7.16 -19.62 27.44
C PRO A 130 5.98 -18.92 28.14
N GLY A 131 4.82 -18.90 27.48
CA GLY A 131 3.55 -18.60 28.13
C GLY A 131 3.05 -17.16 28.03
N THR A 132 2.37 -16.85 26.92
CA THR A 132 0.98 -16.36 27.01
C THR A 132 0.30 -16.68 25.69
N ALA A 133 -0.33 -17.85 25.61
CA ALA A 133 -1.30 -18.13 24.58
C ALA A 133 -2.49 -17.18 24.79
N SER A 134 -2.45 -16.02 24.13
CA SER A 134 -3.64 -15.17 24.01
C SER A 134 -4.63 -15.92 23.14
N ARG A 135 -5.64 -16.50 23.79
CA ARG A 135 -6.79 -17.10 23.14
C ARG A 135 -7.57 -16.00 22.42
N LEU A 136 -7.27 -15.80 21.14
CA LEU A 136 -8.27 -15.33 20.18
C LEU A 136 -8.63 -16.54 19.31
N ALA A 137 -9.45 -17.41 19.88
CA ALA A 137 -10.25 -18.33 19.08
C ALA A 137 -11.33 -17.47 18.41
N VAL A 138 -11.11 -17.13 17.14
CA VAL A 138 -12.18 -16.67 16.26
C VAL A 138 -13.03 -17.91 15.98
N ALA A 139 -14.26 -17.91 16.48
CA ALA A 139 -15.25 -18.93 16.18
C ALA A 139 -15.62 -18.88 14.68
N PRO A 140 -15.86 -20.02 14.01
CA PRO A 140 -16.32 -20.01 12.63
C PRO A 140 -17.75 -19.47 12.56
N GLU A 141 -17.97 -18.58 11.60
CA GLU A 141 -19.28 -18.03 11.25
C GLU A 141 -20.16 -19.15 10.68
N GLU A 142 -21.28 -19.44 11.35
CA GLU A 142 -22.27 -20.39 10.86
C GLU A 142 -22.85 -19.90 9.53
N THR A 143 -22.57 -20.66 8.48
CA THR A 143 -23.23 -20.54 7.18
C THR A 143 -24.70 -20.91 7.34
N THR A 144 -25.57 -19.91 7.55
CA THR A 144 -27.01 -20.12 7.37
C THR A 144 -27.34 -19.99 5.90
N GLN A 145 -27.34 -21.14 5.24
CA GLN A 145 -28.00 -21.37 3.97
C GLN A 145 -29.50 -21.54 4.26
N ALA A 146 -30.33 -20.59 3.82
CA ALA A 146 -31.78 -20.71 3.84
C ALA A 146 -32.35 -20.28 2.48
N ALA A 147 -32.93 -21.29 1.80
CA ALA A 147 -33.99 -21.29 0.79
C ALA A 147 -34.01 -20.22 -0.30
#